data_AF-A0A0Q5D5H2-F1
#
_entry.id   AF-A0A0Q5D5H2-F1
#
_cell.length_a   1.000
_cell.length_b   1.000
_cell.length_c   1.000
_cell.angle_alpha   90.00
_cell.angle_beta   90.00
_cell.angle_gamma   90.00
#
_symmetry.space_group_name_H-M   'P 1'
#
loop_
_entity.id
_entity.type
_entity.pdbx_description
1 polymer ?
#
loop_
_entity_poly.entity_id
_entity_poly.type
_entity_poly.pdbx_seq_one_letter_code
_entity_poly.pdbx_strand_id
1 'polypeptide(L)'
;MGEALGHHPIHLDDVHWEPGRYGIARDRQVVDDDVCRIAAQDVWLIEGVYGRLASLAITRATTLIFLDIADDVCLENIRHRGLQGGGSVASFEELLHWVAGYRFRHNNWNSFEAHDRMFSAFEGPKHRLDCRDSVNAYLASLSL
;
A
#
# COMPACT_ATOMS: atom_id res chain seq x y z
N MET A 1 10.36 7.58 -4.10
CA MET A 1 10.45 6.26 -4.75
C MET A 1 10.19 6.39 -6.24
N GLY A 2 8.97 6.77 -6.64
CA GLY A 2 8.64 6.92 -8.06
C GLY A 2 9.59 7.84 -8.83
N GLU A 3 9.85 9.04 -8.29
CA GLU A 3 10.85 9.95 -8.86
C GLU A 3 12.27 9.35 -8.92
N ALA A 4 12.73 8.74 -7.82
CA ALA A 4 14.06 8.12 -7.75
C ALA A 4 14.24 6.96 -8.75
N LEU A 5 13.15 6.23 -9.05
CA LEU A 5 13.16 5.12 -10.01
C LEU A 5 12.74 5.55 -11.42
N GLY A 6 12.32 6.81 -11.63
CA GLY A 6 11.77 7.26 -12.92
C GLY A 6 10.42 6.63 -13.31
N HIS A 7 9.66 6.11 -12.35
CA HIS A 7 8.39 5.41 -12.58
C HIS A 7 7.26 6.00 -11.73
N HIS A 8 6.10 6.23 -12.34
CA HIS A 8 4.93 6.67 -11.60
C HIS A 8 4.36 5.48 -10.80
N PRO A 9 4.17 5.63 -9.48
CA PRO A 9 3.50 4.60 -8.69
C PRO A 9 2.08 4.40 -9.22
N ILE A 10 1.67 3.13 -9.28
CA ILE A 10 0.29 2.73 -9.47
C ILE A 10 -0.30 2.54 -8.07
N HIS A 11 -1.22 3.44 -7.70
CA HIS A 11 -1.94 3.37 -6.44
C HIS A 11 -3.04 2.31 -6.55
N LEU A 12 -3.05 1.32 -5.66
CA LEU A 12 -4.08 0.28 -5.64
C LEU A 12 -5.47 0.85 -5.35
N ASP A 13 -5.58 2.00 -4.69
CA ASP A 13 -6.83 2.74 -4.55
C ASP A 13 -7.43 3.14 -5.91
N ASP A 14 -6.60 3.60 -6.86
CA ASP A 14 -7.06 3.98 -8.20
C ASP A 14 -7.51 2.77 -9.03
N VAL A 15 -7.01 1.58 -8.70
CA VAL A 15 -7.47 0.33 -9.30
C VAL A 15 -8.72 -0.19 -8.60
N HIS A 16 -8.88 0.01 -7.30
CA HIS A 16 -9.97 -0.55 -6.50
C HIS A 16 -11.30 0.20 -6.65
N TRP A 17 -11.26 1.54 -6.70
CA TRP A 17 -12.45 2.40 -6.69
C TRP A 17 -12.91 2.77 -8.09
N GLU A 18 -14.20 2.99 -8.28
CA GLU A 18 -14.75 3.51 -9.53
C GLU A 18 -14.13 4.89 -9.85
N PRO A 19 -13.71 5.15 -11.10
CA PRO A 19 -13.07 6.43 -11.47
C PRO A 19 -13.94 7.63 -11.12
N GLY A 20 -13.39 8.55 -10.32
CA GLY A 20 -14.09 9.75 -9.84
C GLY A 20 -15.12 9.50 -8.73
N ARG A 21 -15.20 8.28 -8.18
CA ARG A 21 -16.14 7.89 -7.11
C ARG A 21 -15.46 7.05 -6.03
N TYR A 22 -14.58 7.66 -5.24
CA TYR A 22 -14.06 7.03 -4.02
C TYR A 22 -15.22 6.59 -3.12
N GLY A 23 -15.18 5.35 -2.64
CA GLY A 23 -16.22 4.74 -1.82
C GLY A 23 -17.18 3.80 -2.57
N ILE A 24 -17.10 3.71 -3.91
CA ILE A 24 -17.79 2.67 -4.69
C ILE A 24 -16.76 1.73 -5.26
N ALA A 25 -16.67 0.52 -4.69
CA ALA A 25 -15.74 -0.49 -5.16
C ALA A 25 -16.13 -0.97 -6.57
N ARG A 26 -15.13 -1.10 -7.45
CA ARG A 26 -15.28 -1.74 -8.76
C ARG A 26 -15.58 -3.23 -8.59
N ASP A 27 -16.05 -3.85 -9.67
CA ASP A 27 -16.20 -5.30 -9.72
C ASP A 27 -14.87 -6.01 -9.39
N ARG A 28 -14.96 -7.02 -8.52
CA ARG A 28 -13.79 -7.70 -7.98
C ARG A 28 -12.96 -8.39 -9.06
N GLN A 29 -13.61 -9.05 -10.02
CA GLN A 29 -12.88 -9.76 -11.09
C GLN A 29 -12.16 -8.76 -11.98
N VAL A 30 -12.82 -7.64 -12.30
CA VAL A 30 -12.20 -6.55 -13.07
C VAL A 30 -10.95 -5.99 -12.36
N VAL A 31 -11.03 -5.76 -11.04
CA VAL A 31 -9.88 -5.28 -10.25
C VAL A 31 -8.73 -6.30 -10.27
N ASP A 32 -9.03 -7.59 -10.12
CA ASP A 32 -8.00 -8.65 -10.13
C ASP A 32 -7.29 -8.74 -11.48
N ASP A 33 -8.06 -8.71 -12.57
CA ASP A 33 -7.55 -8.79 -13.93
C ASP A 33 -6.68 -7.56 -14.25
N ASP A 34 -7.08 -6.37 -13.79
CA ASP A 34 -6.29 -5.15 -13.92
C ASP A 34 -4.96 -5.24 -13.18
N VAL A 35 -4.95 -5.70 -11.92
CA VAL A 35 -3.71 -5.86 -11.15
C VAL A 35 -2.79 -6.88 -11.80
N CYS A 36 -3.32 -8.02 -12.27
CA CYS A 36 -2.54 -9.03 -13.00
C CYS A 36 -1.93 -8.45 -14.28
N ARG A 37 -2.72 -7.68 -15.05
CA ARG A 37 -2.27 -7.04 -16.30
C ARG A 37 -1.20 -5.97 -16.05
N ILE A 38 -1.32 -5.20 -14.98
CA ILE A 38 -0.30 -4.21 -14.57
C ILE A 38 0.98 -4.94 -14.16
N ALA A 39 0.88 -5.96 -13.32
CA ALA A 39 2.04 -6.75 -12.87
C ALA A 39 2.72 -7.53 -14.02
N ALA A 40 2.02 -7.73 -15.15
CA ALA A 40 2.57 -8.35 -16.36
C ALA A 40 3.52 -7.45 -17.16
N GLN A 41 3.51 -6.12 -16.92
CA GLN A 41 4.40 -5.17 -17.57
C GLN A 41 5.87 -5.40 -17.17
N ASP A 42 6.80 -4.96 -18.01
CA ASP A 42 8.25 -5.13 -17.78
C ASP A 42 8.74 -4.37 -16.54
N VAL A 43 8.16 -3.20 -16.29
CA VAL A 43 8.52 -2.34 -15.16
C VAL A 43 7.27 -1.72 -14.56
N TRP A 44 7.13 -1.84 -13.24
CA TRP A 44 6.02 -1.28 -12.48
C TRP A 44 6.45 -0.97 -11.05
N LEU A 45 5.72 -0.03 -10.42
CA LEU A 45 5.78 0.24 -9.00
C LEU A 45 4.33 0.27 -8.51
N ILE A 46 3.89 -0.75 -7.80
CA ILE A 46 2.53 -0.84 -7.25
C ILE A 46 2.61 -0.57 -5.75
N GLU A 47 1.70 0.25 -5.23
CA GLU A 47 1.65 0.58 -3.81
C GLU A 47 0.21 0.61 -3.28
N GLY A 48 0.05 0.25 -2.00
CA GLY A 48 -1.22 0.30 -1.30
C GLY A 48 -1.38 -0.78 -0.24
N VAL A 49 -2.38 -0.62 0.63
CA VAL A 49 -2.64 -1.49 1.80
C VAL A 49 -3.44 -2.76 1.47
N TYR A 50 -3.79 -2.97 0.21
CA TYR A 50 -4.66 -4.06 -0.23
C TYR A 50 -3.90 -5.37 -0.33
N GLY A 51 -3.69 -6.07 0.79
CA GLY A 51 -2.88 -7.31 0.82
C GLY A 51 -3.39 -8.40 -0.13
N ARG A 52 -4.68 -8.41 -0.46
CA ARG A 52 -5.22 -9.31 -1.48
C ARG A 52 -4.75 -8.96 -2.90
N LEU A 53 -4.72 -7.67 -3.25
CA LEU A 53 -4.29 -7.24 -4.58
C LEU A 53 -2.76 -7.34 -4.68
N ALA A 54 -2.06 -6.97 -3.62
CA ALA A 54 -0.62 -7.17 -3.52
C ALA A 54 -0.24 -8.65 -3.69
N SER A 55 -1.02 -9.61 -3.18
CA SER A 55 -0.74 -11.04 -3.36
C SER A 55 -0.88 -11.53 -4.82
N LEU A 56 -1.59 -10.81 -5.68
CA LEU A 56 -1.62 -11.08 -7.12
C LEU A 56 -0.31 -10.59 -7.78
N ALA A 57 0.08 -9.34 -7.50
CA ALA A 57 1.26 -8.71 -8.08
C ALA A 57 2.58 -9.30 -7.59
N ILE A 58 2.64 -9.77 -6.34
CA ILE A 58 3.88 -10.22 -5.69
C ILE A 58 4.55 -11.39 -6.42
N THR A 59 3.78 -12.21 -7.14
CA THR A 59 4.29 -13.35 -7.91
C THR A 59 5.25 -12.95 -9.03
N ARG A 60 5.22 -11.67 -9.44
CA ARG A 60 6.09 -11.08 -10.46
C ARG A 60 6.99 -9.97 -9.91
N ALA A 61 6.92 -9.71 -8.60
CA ALA A 61 7.72 -8.66 -7.97
C ALA A 61 9.20 -9.06 -7.96
N THR A 62 10.07 -8.14 -8.34
CA THR A 62 11.53 -8.29 -8.21
C THR A 62 12.05 -7.73 -6.89
N THR A 63 11.27 -6.90 -6.21
CA THR A 63 11.58 -6.35 -4.89
C THR A 63 10.30 -6.10 -4.13
N LEU A 64 10.28 -6.42 -2.83
CA LEU A 64 9.18 -6.13 -1.93
C LEU A 64 9.61 -5.16 -0.83
N ILE A 65 8.87 -4.07 -0.67
CA ILE A 65 9.10 -3.11 0.42
C ILE A 65 7.88 -3.15 1.34
N PHE A 66 8.12 -3.45 2.61
CA PHE A 66 7.09 -3.37 3.64
C PHE A 66 7.36 -2.16 4.53
N LEU A 67 6.47 -1.16 4.45
CA LEU A 67 6.46 -0.02 5.35
C LEU A 67 5.78 -0.42 6.67
N ASP A 68 6.57 -0.90 7.62
CA ASP A 68 6.11 -1.31 8.94
C ASP A 68 6.19 -0.14 9.94
N ILE A 69 5.60 0.99 9.55
CA ILE A 69 5.61 2.20 10.37
C ILE A 69 4.67 1.99 11.57
N ALA A 70 5.07 2.52 12.74
CA ALA A 70 4.26 2.46 13.94
C ALA A 70 2.89 3.15 13.74
N ASP A 71 1.82 2.54 14.27
CA ASP A 71 0.44 2.95 14.00
C ASP A 71 0.17 4.38 14.51
N ASP A 72 0.78 4.79 15.62
CA ASP A 72 0.70 6.14 16.18
C ASP A 72 1.33 7.19 15.25
N VAL A 73 2.48 6.88 14.64
CA VAL A 73 3.12 7.73 13.63
C VAL A 73 2.24 7.83 12.38
N CYS A 74 1.62 6.73 11.94
CA CYS A 74 0.66 6.74 10.84
C CYS A 74 -0.56 7.62 11.14
N LEU A 75 -1.15 7.48 12.33
CA LEU A 75 -2.29 8.26 12.79
C LEU A 75 -1.94 9.76 12.86
N GLU A 76 -0.77 10.11 13.39
CA GLU A 76 -0.32 11.50 13.46
C GLU A 76 -0.14 12.10 12.07
N ASN A 77 0.49 11.37 11.15
CA ASN A 77 0.65 11.81 9.76
C ASN A 77 -0.72 12.03 9.07
N ILE A 78 -1.71 11.17 9.32
CA ILE A 78 -3.06 11.32 8.76
C ILE A 78 -3.76 12.54 9.35
N ARG A 79 -3.64 12.78 10.67
CA ARG A 79 -4.18 13.98 11.33
C ARG A 79 -3.56 15.26 10.77
N HIS A 80 -2.24 15.30 10.63
CA HIS A 80 -1.52 16.44 10.05
C HIS A 80 -1.90 16.68 8.59
N ARG A 81 -2.07 15.63 7.80
CA ARG A 81 -2.52 15.69 6.41
C ARG A 81 -3.95 16.22 6.27
N GLY A 82 -4.81 15.93 7.26
CA GLY A 82 -6.20 16.35 7.28
C GLY A 82 -7.09 15.61 6.26
N LEU A 83 -8.27 16.17 6.04
CA LEU A 83 -9.26 15.66 5.09
C LEU A 83 -8.71 15.64 3.67
N GLN A 84 -8.89 14.53 2.95
CA GLN A 84 -8.50 14.38 1.56
C GLN A 84 -9.68 13.93 0.69
N GLY A 85 -9.60 14.17 -0.61
CA GLY A 85 -10.55 13.65 -1.61
C GLY A 85 -11.99 14.16 -1.46
N GLY A 86 -12.21 15.29 -0.78
CA GLY A 86 -13.55 15.80 -0.48
C GLY A 86 -14.31 14.96 0.57
N GLY A 87 -13.60 14.15 1.36
CA GLY A 87 -14.18 13.35 2.42
C GLY A 87 -14.86 14.18 3.51
N SER A 88 -15.80 13.56 4.22
CA SER A 88 -16.47 14.13 5.39
C SER A 88 -15.68 13.88 6.67
N VAL A 89 -16.00 14.64 7.74
CA VAL A 89 -15.47 14.37 9.08
C VAL A 89 -15.77 12.93 9.53
N ALA A 90 -16.97 12.42 9.23
CA ALA A 90 -17.33 11.03 9.55
C ALA A 90 -16.41 10.02 8.86
N SER A 91 -16.19 10.15 7.54
CA SER A 91 -15.27 9.26 6.81
C SER A 91 -13.81 9.38 7.27
N PHE A 92 -13.42 10.53 7.84
CA PHE A 92 -12.09 10.73 8.40
C PHE A 92 -11.92 10.02 9.75
N GLU A 93 -12.92 10.11 10.63
CA GLU A 93 -12.95 9.35 11.88
C GLU A 93 -12.97 7.84 11.62
N GLU A 94 -13.72 7.40 10.60
CA GLU A 94 -13.70 6.00 10.14
C GLU A 94 -12.31 5.57 9.66
N LEU A 95 -11.61 6.43 8.89
CA LEU A 95 -10.23 6.16 8.47
C LEU A 95 -9.28 6.06 9.67
N LEU A 96 -9.37 6.98 10.64
CA LEU A 96 -8.53 6.94 11.84
C LEU A 96 -8.78 5.66 12.65
N HIS A 97 -10.04 5.28 12.85
CA HIS A 97 -10.39 4.05 13.53
C HIS A 97 -9.87 2.82 12.76
N TRP A 98 -10.00 2.83 11.44
CA TRP A 98 -9.50 1.76 10.58
C TRP A 98 -7.97 1.64 10.66
N VAL A 99 -7.22 2.75 10.66
CA VAL A 99 -5.75 2.70 10.79
C VAL A 99 -5.33 2.24 12.19
N ALA A 100 -5.98 2.72 13.25
CA ALA A 100 -5.70 2.31 14.62
C ALA A 100 -5.91 0.80 14.87
N GLY A 101 -6.76 0.16 14.07
CA GLY A 101 -7.01 -1.28 14.13
C GLY A 101 -6.00 -2.14 13.37
N TYR A 102 -5.05 -1.56 12.62
CA TYR A 102 -4.23 -2.30 11.65
C TYR A 102 -3.49 -3.52 12.24
N ARG A 103 -2.84 -3.37 13.41
CA ARG A 103 -2.13 -4.46 14.09
C ARG A 103 -3.02 -5.46 14.82
N PHE A 104 -4.22 -5.05 15.20
CA PHE A 104 -5.18 -5.87 15.95
C PHE A 104 -6.23 -6.53 15.05
N ARG A 105 -6.25 -6.19 13.77
CA ARG A 105 -7.16 -6.76 12.78
C ARG A 105 -6.69 -8.15 12.39
N HIS A 106 -7.47 -9.16 12.72
CA HIS A 106 -7.20 -10.55 12.33
C HIS A 106 -8.08 -11.00 11.18
N ASN A 107 -7.65 -12.06 10.48
CA ASN A 107 -8.39 -12.68 9.38
C ASN A 107 -8.86 -11.69 8.29
N ASN A 108 -8.02 -10.70 7.98
CA ASN A 108 -8.27 -9.68 6.97
C ASN A 108 -6.99 -9.49 6.16
N TRP A 109 -7.13 -9.38 4.84
CA TRP A 109 -5.98 -9.17 3.95
C TRP A 109 -5.28 -7.82 4.16
N ASN A 110 -5.97 -6.82 4.69
CA ASN A 110 -5.43 -5.49 4.93
C ASN A 110 -5.02 -5.36 6.41
N SER A 111 -4.33 -6.36 6.95
CA SER A 111 -3.84 -6.35 8.33
C SER A 111 -2.33 -6.53 8.40
N PHE A 112 -1.77 -6.14 9.55
CA PHE A 112 -0.36 -6.38 9.83
C PHE A 112 0.01 -7.85 9.67
N GLU A 113 -0.79 -8.76 10.24
CA GLU A 113 -0.55 -10.20 10.16
C GLU A 113 -0.49 -10.71 8.71
N ALA A 114 -1.39 -10.24 7.83
CA ALA A 114 -1.41 -10.64 6.43
C ALA A 114 -0.20 -10.10 5.66
N HIS A 115 0.17 -8.83 5.89
CA HIS A 115 1.33 -8.22 5.24
C HIS A 115 2.66 -8.81 5.76
N ASP A 116 2.76 -9.07 7.06
CA ASP A 116 3.94 -9.69 7.68
C ASP A 116 4.14 -11.12 7.17
N ARG A 117 3.07 -11.90 7.03
CA ARG A 117 3.13 -13.23 6.39
C ARG A 117 3.60 -13.13 4.95
N MET A 118 3.05 -12.20 4.17
CA MET A 118 3.43 -11.98 2.77
C MET A 118 4.92 -11.60 2.65
N PHE A 119 5.37 -10.66 3.48
CA PHE A 119 6.77 -10.24 3.53
C PHE A 119 7.70 -11.38 3.93
N SER A 120 7.31 -12.17 4.94
CA SER A 120 8.08 -13.32 5.41
C SER A 120 8.24 -14.38 4.32
N ALA A 121 7.18 -14.66 3.57
CA ALA A 121 7.17 -15.65 2.50
C ALA A 121 7.87 -15.21 1.20
N PHE A 122 8.11 -13.92 0.99
CA PHE A 122 8.79 -13.43 -0.21
C PHE A 122 10.28 -13.82 -0.20
N GLU A 123 10.74 -14.51 -1.23
CA GLU A 123 12.13 -15.02 -1.32
C GLU A 123 13.08 -14.05 -2.04
N GLY A 124 12.55 -13.10 -2.81
CA GLY A 124 13.35 -12.09 -3.50
C GLY A 124 13.88 -10.97 -2.59
N PRO A 125 14.60 -9.99 -3.17
CA PRO A 125 15.03 -8.78 -2.47
C PRO A 125 13.88 -8.13 -1.69
N LYS A 126 14.05 -7.96 -0.37
CA LYS A 126 13.01 -7.38 0.47
C LYS A 126 13.55 -6.45 1.56
N HIS A 127 12.79 -5.40 1.83
CA HIS A 127 13.14 -4.37 2.80
C HIS A 127 11.96 -4.07 3.72
N ARG A 128 12.17 -4.23 5.03
CA ARG A 128 11.23 -3.76 6.05
C ARG A 128 11.72 -2.41 6.56
N LEU A 129 10.90 -1.39 6.44
CA LEU A 129 11.23 -0.01 6.79
C LEU A 129 10.22 0.45 7.85
N ASP A 130 10.69 0.71 9.07
CA ASP A 130 9.86 0.90 10.27
C ASP A 130 9.79 2.35 10.76
N CYS A 131 10.66 3.20 10.24
CA CYS A 131 10.73 4.61 10.58
C CYS A 131 11.17 5.48 9.40
N ARG A 132 11.01 6.80 9.54
CA ARG A 132 11.40 7.78 8.51
C ARG A 132 12.87 7.65 8.10
N ASP A 133 13.76 7.40 9.06
CA ASP A 133 15.19 7.29 8.79
C ASP A 133 15.52 6.06 7.95
N SER A 134 14.90 4.91 8.24
CA SER A 134 15.05 3.70 7.41
C SER A 134 14.55 3.93 5.97
N VAL A 135 13.44 4.66 5.81
CA VAL A 135 12.89 5.01 4.49
C VAL A 135 13.85 5.92 3.73
N ASN A 136 14.37 6.95 4.38
CA ASN A 136 15.31 7.90 3.77
C ASN A 136 16.63 7.22 3.39
N ALA A 137 17.16 6.36 4.26
CA ALA A 137 18.36 5.58 3.99
C ALA A 137 18.17 4.65 2.78
N TYR A 138 17.01 4.00 2.68
CA TYR A 138 16.68 3.17 1.51
C TYR A 138 16.61 4.01 0.23
N LEU A 139 15.91 5.15 0.25
CA LEU A 139 15.83 6.06 -0.90
C LEU A 139 17.20 6.57 -1.37
N ALA A 140 18.08 6.91 -0.42
CA ALA A 140 19.45 7.33 -0.74
C ALA A 140 20.24 6.22 -1.44
N SER A 141 20.01 4.95 -1.08
CA SER A 141 20.68 3.81 -1.70
C SER A 141 20.27 3.55 -3.16
N LEU A 142 19.11 4.05 -3.58
CA LEU A 142 18.60 3.91 -4.95
C LEU A 142 19.15 4.96 -5.93
N SER A 143 19.78 6.01 -5.41
CA SER A 143 20.24 7.15 -6.21
C SER A 143 21.71 7.04 -6.65
N LEU A 144 22.25 5.81 -6.75
CA LEU A 144 23.63 5.51 -7.15
C LEU A 144 23.73 5.10 -8.62
#